data_AF-A0A2R6J6R2-F1
#
_entry.id   AF-A0A2R6J6R2-F1
#
_cell.length_a   1.000
_cell.length_b   1.000
_cell.length_c   1.000
_cell.angle_alpha   90.00
_cell.angle_beta   90.00
_cell.angle_gamma   90.00
#
_symmetry.space_group_name_H-M   'P 1'
#
loop_
_entity.id
_entity.type
_entity.pdbx_description
1 polymer ?
#
loop_
_entity_poly.entity_id
_entity_poly.type
_entity_poly.pdbx_seq_one_letter_code
_entity_poly.pdbx_strand_id
1 'polypeptide(L)'
;AGTNGKRRVTLDSITEMAYYADEASVRETVTELLELLEEYDAVGLFHLSGEVHDEEAVAAFRELFDGVITLEADDTVRSEF
;
A
#
# COMPACT_ATOMS: atom_id res chain seq x y z
N ALA A 1 -19.26 -2.50 18.69
CA ALA A 1 -18.30 -2.56 19.81
C ALA A 1 -17.07 -1.76 19.40
N GLY A 2 -16.64 -0.79 20.20
CA GLY A 2 -15.43 0.00 19.90
C GLY A 2 -14.24 -0.55 20.67
N THR A 3 -13.06 -0.56 20.05
CA THR A 3 -11.77 -0.84 20.72
C THR A 3 -11.09 0.48 21.06
N ASN A 4 -10.48 0.60 22.24
CA ASN A 4 -9.76 1.82 22.68
C ASN A 4 -8.32 1.93 22.14
N GLY A 5 -7.88 1.03 21.25
CA GLY A 5 -6.52 1.03 20.70
C GLY A 5 -6.42 1.78 19.36
N LYS A 6 -5.18 2.04 18.91
CA LYS A 6 -4.91 2.56 17.56
C LYS A 6 -5.54 1.64 16.51
N ARG A 7 -6.20 2.25 15.53
CA ARG A 7 -6.80 1.55 14.39
C ARG A 7 -5.71 1.24 13.38
N ARG A 8 -5.73 0.03 12.84
CA ARG A 8 -4.78 -0.41 11.83
C ARG A 8 -5.51 -1.19 10.73
N VAL A 9 -5.08 -0.98 9.51
CA VAL A 9 -5.50 -1.75 8.35
C VAL A 9 -4.25 -2.33 7.69
N THR A 10 -4.31 -3.61 7.33
CA THR A 10 -3.22 -4.27 6.60
C THR A 10 -3.80 -4.97 5.39
N LEU A 11 -3.25 -4.67 4.23
CA LEU A 11 -3.54 -5.36 2.98
C LEU A 11 -2.33 -6.23 2.64
N ASP A 12 -2.57 -7.54 2.63
CA ASP A 12 -1.54 -8.55 2.37
C ASP A 12 -1.00 -8.49 0.94
N SER A 13 -1.81 -8.02 -0.01
CA SER A 13 -1.35 -7.68 -1.36
C SER A 13 -2.31 -6.77 -2.10
N ILE A 14 -1.84 -5.59 -2.51
CA ILE A 14 -2.55 -4.74 -3.48
C ILE A 14 -2.25 -5.16 -4.93
N THR A 15 -1.15 -5.89 -5.15
CA THR A 15 -0.89 -6.58 -6.43
C THR A 15 -2.06 -7.51 -6.78
N GLU A 16 -2.62 -8.20 -5.78
CA GLU A 16 -3.64 -9.20 -6.03
C GLU A 16 -4.96 -8.56 -6.44
N MET A 17 -5.21 -7.33 -6.00
CA MET A 17 -6.35 -6.54 -6.46
C MET A 17 -6.26 -6.25 -7.96
N ALA A 18 -5.04 -6.05 -8.49
CA ALA A 18 -4.81 -5.82 -9.92
C ALA A 18 -5.03 -7.07 -10.79
N TYR A 19 -5.11 -8.27 -10.21
CA TYR A 19 -5.59 -9.45 -10.94
C TYR A 19 -7.11 -9.43 -11.17
N TYR A 20 -7.86 -8.75 -10.30
CA TYR A 20 -9.33 -8.75 -10.30
C TYR A 20 -9.94 -7.45 -10.84
N ALA A 21 -9.16 -6.37 -10.87
CA ALA A 21 -9.54 -5.06 -11.37
C ALA A 21 -8.39 -4.44 -12.17
N ASP A 22 -8.68 -3.43 -13.00
CA ASP A 22 -7.62 -2.66 -13.65
C ASP A 22 -6.85 -1.79 -12.65
N GLU A 23 -5.63 -1.41 -13.02
CA GLU A 23 -4.72 -0.66 -12.14
C GLU A 23 -5.30 0.69 -11.69
N ALA A 24 -6.06 1.39 -12.53
CA ALA A 24 -6.65 2.66 -12.17
C ALA A 24 -7.70 2.49 -11.06
N SER A 25 -8.55 1.46 -11.17
CA SER A 25 -9.52 1.08 -10.12
C SER A 25 -8.82 0.69 -8.80
N VAL A 26 -7.71 -0.04 -8.88
CA VAL A 26 -6.92 -0.40 -7.67
C VAL A 26 -6.34 0.85 -7.02
N ARG A 27 -5.77 1.76 -7.81
CA ARG A 27 -5.20 3.01 -7.32
C ARG A 27 -6.26 3.90 -6.66
N GLU A 28 -7.43 4.04 -7.28
CA GLU A 28 -8.57 4.76 -6.70
C GLU A 28 -8.96 4.15 -5.34
N THR A 29 -9.09 2.83 -5.28
CA THR A 29 -9.40 2.13 -4.03
C THR A 29 -8.34 2.37 -2.95
N VAL A 30 -7.06 2.33 -3.31
CA VAL A 30 -5.95 2.61 -2.38
C VAL A 30 -6.04 4.05 -1.87
N THR A 31 -6.28 5.02 -2.74
CA THR A 31 -6.45 6.43 -2.34
C THR A 31 -7.62 6.61 -1.36
N GLU A 32 -8.78 6.02 -1.64
CA GLU A 32 -9.94 6.07 -0.73
C GLU A 32 -9.62 5.43 0.64
N LEU A 33 -8.85 4.34 0.67
CA LEU A 33 -8.39 3.73 1.92
C LEU A 33 -7.44 4.65 2.68
N LEU A 34 -6.53 5.34 2.01
CA LEU A 34 -5.61 6.30 2.64
C LEU A 34 -6.37 7.49 3.24
N GLU A 35 -7.38 8.03 2.54
CA GLU A 35 -8.25 9.08 3.07
C GLU A 35 -8.99 8.63 4.34
N LEU A 36 -9.48 7.39 4.38
CA LEU A 36 -10.07 6.82 5.60
C LEU A 36 -9.03 6.68 6.73
N LEU A 37 -7.79 6.28 6.42
CA LEU A 37 -6.75 6.17 7.44
C LEU A 37 -6.45 7.54 8.07
N GLU A 38 -6.41 8.60 7.26
CA GLU A 38 -6.26 9.97 7.74
C GLU A 38 -7.47 10.42 8.58
N GLU A 39 -8.70 10.22 8.09
CA GLU A 39 -9.94 10.57 8.80
C GLU A 39 -10.00 9.95 10.21
N TYR A 40 -9.55 8.70 10.32
CA TYR A 40 -9.68 7.91 11.55
C TYR A 40 -8.41 7.87 12.41
N ASP A 41 -7.37 8.66 12.10
CA ASP A 41 -6.06 8.67 12.77
C ASP A 41 -5.48 7.24 12.92
N ALA A 42 -5.57 6.50 11.82
CA ALA A 42 -5.22 5.09 11.71
C ALA A 42 -3.92 4.87 10.93
N VAL A 43 -3.36 3.67 11.04
CA VAL A 43 -2.12 3.28 10.33
C VAL A 43 -2.43 2.21 9.29
N GLY A 44 -1.90 2.38 8.09
CA GLY A 44 -1.96 1.40 7.01
C GLY A 44 -0.64 0.66 6.79
N LEU A 45 -0.71 -0.60 6.39
CA LEU A 45 0.42 -1.36 5.84
C LEU A 45 -0.06 -2.11 4.60
N PHE A 46 0.54 -1.82 3.45
CA PHE A 46 0.14 -2.34 2.15
C PHE A 46 1.34 -3.01 1.50
N HIS A 47 1.18 -4.25 1.07
CA HIS A 47 2.22 -4.98 0.36
C HIS A 47 1.96 -4.95 -1.14
N LEU A 48 3.02 -4.68 -1.91
CA LEU A 48 3.04 -4.64 -3.37
C LEU A 48 4.22 -5.49 -3.83
N SER A 49 3.99 -6.42 -4.75
CA SER A 49 5.08 -7.14 -5.42
C SER A 49 5.55 -6.32 -6.63
N GLY A 50 6.82 -5.93 -6.65
CA GLY A 50 7.38 -5.13 -7.76
C GLY A 50 7.53 -5.90 -9.08
N GLU A 51 7.57 -7.24 -9.05
CA GLU A 51 7.89 -8.06 -10.23
C GLU A 51 6.73 -8.19 -11.24
N VAL A 52 5.51 -7.85 -10.81
CA VAL A 52 4.28 -8.00 -11.60
C VAL A 52 3.81 -6.71 -12.27
N HIS A 53 4.34 -5.56 -11.83
CA HIS A 53 3.99 -4.23 -12.32
C HIS A 53 5.18 -3.67 -13.10
N ASP A 54 4.91 -2.77 -14.03
CA ASP A 54 6.00 -2.01 -14.66
C ASP A 54 6.55 -0.93 -13.70
N GLU A 55 7.72 -0.38 -14.05
CA GLU A 55 8.40 0.60 -13.21
C GLU A 55 7.57 1.89 -12.99
N GLU A 56 6.75 2.27 -13.98
CA GLU A 56 5.89 3.46 -13.91
C GLU A 56 4.75 3.26 -12.92
N ALA A 57 4.08 2.10 -12.97
CA ALA A 57 3.04 1.71 -12.02
C ALA A 57 3.57 1.61 -10.59
N VAL A 58 4.73 0.95 -10.39
CA VAL A 58 5.36 0.86 -9.06
C VAL A 58 5.70 2.25 -8.53
N ALA A 59 6.25 3.15 -9.36
CA ALA A 59 6.53 4.53 -8.97
C ALA A 59 5.25 5.27 -8.56
N ALA A 60 4.18 5.15 -9.34
CA ALA A 60 2.90 5.78 -9.04
C ALA A 60 2.29 5.31 -7.72
N PHE A 61 2.40 4.01 -7.38
CA PHE A 61 1.97 3.51 -6.07
C PHE A 61 2.86 4.04 -4.94
N ARG A 62 4.19 4.08 -5.12
CA ARG A 62 5.13 4.58 -4.10
C ARG A 62 4.83 6.02 -3.70
N GLU A 63 4.46 6.86 -4.64
CA GLU A 63 4.12 8.27 -4.39
C GLU A 63 2.88 8.48 -3.50
N LEU A 64 2.04 7.45 -3.31
CA LEU A 64 0.84 7.54 -2.45
C LEU A 64 1.14 7.36 -0.96
N PHE A 65 2.28 6.77 -0.59
CA PHE A 65 2.54 6.36 0.78
C PHE A 65 3.53 7.31 1.48
N ASP A 66 3.28 7.57 2.77
CA ASP A 66 4.20 8.34 3.63
C ASP A 66 5.55 7.64 3.87
N GLY A 67 5.65 6.36 3.55
CA GLY A 67 6.88 5.61 3.67
C GLY A 67 6.85 4.30 2.92
N VAL A 68 7.99 3.94 2.34
CA VAL A 68 8.17 2.73 1.54
C VAL A 68 9.28 1.89 2.13
N ILE A 69 9.00 0.60 2.32
CA ILE A 69 10.00 -0.41 2.71
C ILE A 69 10.18 -1.35 1.54
N THR A 70 11.38 -1.39 0.98
CA THR A 70 11.76 -2.30 -0.10
C THR A 70 12.55 -3.46 0.47
N LEU A 71 12.15 -4.68 0.11
CA LEU A 71 12.85 -5.92 0.41
C LEU A 71 13.53 -6.39 -0.87
N GLU A 72 14.85 -6.44 -0.87
CA GLU A 72 15.66 -6.90 -2.01
C GLU A 72 15.94 -8.41 -1.90
N ALA A 73 16.27 -9.05 -3.02
CA ALA A 73 16.53 -10.49 -3.07
C ALA A 73 17.82 -10.93 -2.32
N ASP A 74 18.70 -9.99 -1.98
CA ASP A 74 19.95 -10.23 -1.24
C ASP A 74 19.81 -10.01 0.27
N ASP A 75 18.57 -10.06 0.78
CA ASP A 75 18.18 -9.76 2.17
C ASP A 75 18.37 -8.29 2.58
N THR A 76 18.70 -7.39 1.65
CA THR A 76 18.75 -5.95 1.94
C THR A 76 17.35 -5.40 2.18
N VAL A 77 17.20 -4.62 3.25
CA VAL A 77 15.98 -3.85 3.55
C VAL A 77 16.29 -2.36 3.45
N ARG A 78 15.55 -1.66 2.60
CA ARG A 78 15.66 -0.21 2.42
C ARG A 78 14.36 0.46 2.87
N SER A 79 14.49 1.60 3.57
CA SER A 79 13.34 2.39 4.00
C SER A 79 13.48 3.85 3.54
N GLU A 80 12.40 4.41 3.02
CA GLU A 80 12.29 5.81 2.57
C GLU A 80 11.02 6.41 3.17
N PHE A 81 11.11 7.65 3.66
CA PHE A 81 10.05 8.40 4.32
C PHE A 81 10.17 9.89 3.95
#